data_AF-A0A3M0YLB1-F1
#
_entry.id   AF-A0A3M0YLB1-F1
#
_cell.length_a   1.000
_cell.length_b   1.000
_cell.length_c   1.000
_cell.angle_alpha   90.00
_cell.angle_beta   90.00
_cell.angle_gamma   90.00
#
_symmetry.space_group_name_H-M   'P 1'
#
loop_
_entity.id
_entity.type
_entity.pdbx_description
1 polymer ?
#
loop_
_entity_poly.entity_id
_entity_poly.type
_entity_poly.pdbx_seq_one_letter_code
_entity_poly.pdbx_strand_id
1 'polypeptide(L)'
;MAIIALEGMRFFARHGFYEEEQIIGNEFVVDVYITTRTTEAAVSDNLYETINYETVYTICQLVMKRPARLLETVAERIGLGIRHQFQGISQLKVRVRKNNPPLGGPVEAAWVEIDGKYEKRCGKCGKPMLCYRDTTCWCMDSRVPARTREHLRARFDNSCLCSDCLKLYEQ
;
A
#
# COMPACT_ATOMS: atom_id res chain seq x y z
N MET A 1 5.60 17.25 -2.32
CA MET A 1 5.18 16.00 -1.64
C MET A 1 5.63 16.09 -0.19
N ALA A 2 4.88 15.48 0.72
CA ALA A 2 5.24 15.35 2.14
C ALA A 2 5.11 13.88 2.55
N ILE A 3 5.72 13.52 3.69
CA ILE A 3 5.64 12.19 4.28
C ILE A 3 4.80 12.29 5.56
N ILE A 4 3.78 11.45 5.66
CA ILE A 4 3.02 11.20 6.88
C ILE A 4 3.46 9.84 7.39
N ALA A 5 3.99 9.79 8.61
CA ALA A 5 4.55 8.59 9.20
C ALA A 5 3.90 8.25 10.54
N LEU A 6 3.71 6.96 10.78
CA LEU A 6 3.32 6.42 12.08
C LEU A 6 4.27 5.27 12.40
N GLU A 7 5.09 5.47 13.42
CA GLU A 7 6.21 4.60 13.77
C GLU A 7 6.02 3.98 15.15
N GLY A 8 6.63 2.81 15.36
CA GLY A 8 6.68 2.16 16.66
C GLY A 8 5.36 1.58 17.14
N MET A 9 4.39 1.33 16.25
CA MET A 9 3.11 0.74 16.65
C MET A 9 3.31 -0.69 17.13
N ARG A 10 3.09 -0.94 18.42
CA ARG A 10 3.28 -2.25 19.05
C ARG A 10 1.99 -3.04 19.10
N PHE A 11 2.05 -4.29 18.65
CA PHE A 11 0.93 -5.21 18.68
C PHE A 11 1.38 -6.58 19.19
N PHE A 12 0.58 -7.17 20.06
CA PHE A 12 0.71 -8.58 20.37
C PHE A 12 -0.14 -9.39 19.38
N ALA A 13 0.48 -10.33 18.68
CA ALA A 13 -0.19 -11.11 17.65
C ALA A 13 0.35 -12.54 17.55
N ARG A 14 -0.41 -13.40 16.87
CA ARG A 14 -0.12 -14.83 16.68
C ARG A 14 0.33 -15.11 15.26
N HIS A 15 1.30 -14.35 14.78
CA HIS A 15 1.91 -14.60 13.47
C HIS A 15 3.14 -15.49 13.63
N GLY A 16 3.28 -16.47 12.76
CA GLY A 16 4.37 -17.42 12.81
C GLY A 16 4.10 -18.64 11.94
N PHE A 17 5.16 -19.21 11.41
CA PHE A 17 5.05 -20.40 10.56
C PHE A 17 4.76 -21.63 11.41
N TYR A 18 5.39 -21.73 12.57
CA TYR A 18 5.25 -22.84 13.51
C TYR A 18 3.96 -22.70 14.34
N GLU A 19 3.37 -23.83 14.72
CA GLU A 19 2.10 -23.86 15.44
C GLU A 19 2.24 -23.25 16.85
N GLU A 20 3.37 -23.50 17.49
CA GLU A 20 3.72 -22.98 18.81
C GLU A 20 3.72 -21.45 18.84
N GLU A 21 4.20 -20.82 17.76
CA GLU A 21 4.19 -19.35 17.62
C GLU A 21 2.77 -18.80 17.50
N GLN A 22 1.87 -19.55 16.86
CA GLN A 22 0.46 -19.17 16.73
C GLN A 22 -0.33 -19.40 18.02
N ILE A 23 0.18 -20.20 18.96
CA ILE A 23 -0.41 -20.38 20.29
C ILE A 23 0.10 -19.30 21.24
N ILE A 24 1.42 -19.21 21.39
CA ILE A 24 2.10 -18.31 22.35
C ILE A 24 1.90 -16.85 21.94
N GLY A 25 2.09 -16.54 20.65
CA GLY A 25 2.15 -15.17 20.15
C GLY A 25 3.49 -14.49 20.40
N ASN A 26 3.67 -13.31 19.81
CA ASN A 26 4.86 -12.49 19.97
C ASN A 26 4.49 -11.00 19.86
N GLU A 27 5.40 -10.13 20.27
CA GLU A 27 5.32 -8.69 20.04
C GLU A 27 5.85 -8.34 18.65
N PHE A 28 5.04 -7.58 17.92
CA PHE A 28 5.36 -7.05 16.61
C PHE A 28 5.34 -5.53 16.67
N VAL A 29 6.20 -4.91 15.86
CA VAL A 29 6.24 -3.47 15.67
C VAL A 29 5.97 -3.16 14.21
N VAL A 30 5.07 -2.23 13.95
CA VAL A 30 4.71 -1.80 12.60
C VAL A 30 5.07 -0.32 12.44
N ASP A 31 5.76 -0.01 11.35
CA ASP A 31 6.02 1.35 10.89
C ASP A 31 5.38 1.55 9.52
N VAL A 32 4.71 2.69 9.32
CA VAL A 32 4.06 3.06 8.07
C VAL A 32 4.51 4.45 7.66
N TYR A 33 4.92 4.60 6.40
CA TYR A 33 5.30 5.87 5.80
C TYR A 33 4.53 6.07 4.49
N ILE A 34 3.80 7.17 4.40
CA ILE A 34 2.95 7.49 3.26
C ILE A 34 3.44 8.80 2.66
N THR A 35 3.89 8.74 1.40
CA THR A 35 4.18 9.95 0.62
C THR A 35 2.93 10.37 -0.13
N THR A 36 2.53 11.62 0.06
CA THR A 36 1.33 12.20 -0.58
C THR A 36 1.48 13.72 -0.75
N ARG A 37 0.54 14.35 -1.44
CA ARG A 37 0.43 15.80 -1.55
C ARG A 37 -0.43 16.33 -0.41
N THR A 38 0.14 17.18 0.44
CA THR A 38 -0.55 17.78 1.59
C THR A 38 -0.80 19.28 1.42
N THR A 39 -0.59 19.82 0.21
CA THR A 39 -0.67 21.28 -0.02
C THR A 39 -2.05 21.86 0.22
N GLU A 40 -3.12 21.09 -0.06
CA GLU A 40 -4.51 21.53 0.15
C GLU A 40 -4.83 21.55 1.64
N ALA A 41 -4.63 20.41 2.34
CA ALA A 41 -4.78 20.31 3.79
C ALA A 41 -3.97 21.36 4.57
N ALA A 42 -2.74 21.67 4.12
CA ALA A 42 -1.90 22.68 4.79
C ALA A 42 -2.45 24.11 4.65
N VAL A 43 -3.25 24.40 3.61
CA VAL A 43 -3.88 25.71 3.39
C VAL A 43 -5.24 25.77 4.08
N SER A 44 -6.01 24.67 4.03
CA SER A 44 -7.38 24.60 4.54
C SER A 44 -7.49 24.22 6.00
N ASP A 45 -6.42 23.67 6.59
CA ASP A 45 -6.40 23.03 7.92
C ASP A 45 -7.50 21.95 8.09
N ASN A 46 -7.80 21.23 7.00
CA ASN A 46 -8.87 20.25 6.96
C ASN A 46 -8.34 18.81 6.99
N LEU A 47 -8.69 18.05 8.02
CA LEU A 47 -8.31 16.64 8.18
C LEU A 47 -8.83 15.74 7.03
N TYR A 48 -9.94 16.11 6.38
CA TYR A 48 -10.49 15.35 5.25
C TYR A 48 -9.69 15.49 3.96
N GLU A 49 -8.75 16.44 3.90
CA GLU A 49 -7.88 16.68 2.74
C GLU A 49 -6.48 16.08 2.91
N THR A 50 -6.26 15.27 3.97
CA THR A 50 -5.00 14.59 4.25
C THR A 50 -5.22 13.13 4.65
N ILE A 51 -4.12 12.43 4.91
CA ILE A 51 -4.17 11.06 5.43
C ILE A 51 -4.36 11.11 6.94
N ASN A 52 -5.50 10.60 7.42
CA ASN A 52 -5.73 10.42 8.84
C ASN A 52 -4.93 9.19 9.36
N TYR A 53 -3.91 9.44 10.18
CA TYR A 53 -3.07 8.40 10.77
C TYR A 53 -3.81 7.52 11.80
N GLU A 54 -4.93 7.96 12.39
CA GLU A 54 -5.77 7.12 13.25
C GLU A 54 -6.41 5.97 12.47
N THR A 55 -6.83 6.26 11.23
CA THR A 55 -7.34 5.25 10.31
C THR A 55 -6.22 4.29 9.90
N VAL A 56 -4.98 4.78 9.69
CA VAL A 56 -3.81 3.92 9.43
C VAL A 56 -3.55 2.97 10.60
N TYR A 57 -3.57 3.48 11.85
CA TYR A 57 -3.44 2.65 13.05
C TYR A 57 -4.53 1.58 13.12
N THR A 58 -5.77 1.96 12.85
CA THR A 58 -6.93 1.05 12.87
C THR A 58 -6.77 -0.08 11.85
N ILE A 59 -6.33 0.23 10.62
CA ILE A 59 -6.02 -0.78 9.60
C ILE A 59 -4.95 -1.74 10.11
N CYS A 60 -3.84 -1.22 10.65
CA CYS A 60 -2.77 -2.05 11.20
C CYS A 60 -3.31 -2.97 12.30
N GLN A 61 -4.06 -2.43 13.26
CA GLN A 61 -4.64 -3.20 14.35
C GLN A 61 -5.55 -4.34 13.85
N LEU A 62 -6.39 -4.08 12.86
CA LEU A 62 -7.28 -5.09 12.27
C LEU A 62 -6.51 -6.20 11.57
N VAL A 63 -5.43 -5.87 10.84
CA VAL A 63 -4.59 -6.87 10.19
C VAL A 63 -3.83 -7.71 11.23
N MET A 64 -3.26 -7.08 12.27
CA MET A 64 -2.52 -7.77 13.33
C MET A 64 -3.38 -8.75 14.14
N LYS A 65 -4.71 -8.54 14.20
CA LYS A 65 -5.66 -9.47 14.81
C LYS A 65 -5.90 -10.74 13.99
N ARG A 66 -5.43 -10.82 12.74
CA ARG A 66 -5.66 -11.94 11.81
C ARG A 66 -4.37 -12.72 11.59
N PRO A 67 -4.18 -13.89 12.26
CA PRO A 67 -2.98 -14.70 12.13
C PRO A 67 -2.53 -14.92 10.68
N ALA A 68 -1.23 -15.01 10.50
CA ALA A 68 -0.57 -15.23 9.23
C ALA A 68 0.74 -15.97 9.49
N ARG A 69 1.17 -16.82 8.55
CA ARG A 69 2.42 -17.57 8.69
C ARG A 69 3.67 -16.73 8.45
N LEU A 70 3.54 -15.69 7.63
CA LEU A 70 4.66 -14.92 7.08
C LEU A 70 4.49 -13.44 7.39
N LEU A 71 5.60 -12.75 7.67
CA LEU A 71 5.60 -11.30 7.88
C LEU A 71 5.23 -10.54 6.60
N GLU A 72 5.65 -11.06 5.45
CA GLU A 72 5.38 -10.54 4.11
C GLU A 72 3.87 -10.47 3.87
N THR A 73 3.13 -11.50 4.30
CA THR A 73 1.67 -11.53 4.21
C THR A 73 1.04 -10.43 5.08
N VAL A 74 1.59 -10.19 6.27
CA VAL A 74 1.10 -9.12 7.17
C VAL A 74 1.36 -7.75 6.56
N ALA A 75 2.60 -7.50 6.11
CA ALA A 75 3.00 -6.25 5.48
C ALA A 75 2.16 -5.94 4.23
N GLU A 76 1.96 -6.93 3.35
CA GLU A 76 1.14 -6.76 2.13
C GLU A 76 -0.34 -6.50 2.47
N ARG A 77 -0.90 -7.18 3.48
CA ARG A 77 -2.28 -6.92 3.93
C ARG A 77 -2.47 -5.50 4.46
N ILE A 78 -1.51 -4.99 5.23
CA ILE A 78 -1.51 -3.60 5.70
C ILE A 78 -1.40 -2.66 4.51
N GLY A 79 -0.45 -2.93 3.60
CA GLY A 79 -0.23 -2.13 2.39
C GLY A 79 -1.47 -2.04 1.50
N LEU A 80 -2.15 -3.16 1.26
CA LEU A 80 -3.42 -3.24 0.55
C LEU A 80 -4.52 -2.47 1.27
N GLY A 81 -4.68 -2.67 2.58
CA GLY A 81 -5.70 -1.97 3.38
C GLY A 81 -5.57 -0.45 3.28
N ILE A 82 -4.35 0.06 3.40
CA ILE A 82 -4.06 1.50 3.28
C ILE A 82 -4.36 2.01 1.87
N ARG A 83 -3.92 1.30 0.82
CA ARG A 83 -4.18 1.71 -0.58
C ARG A 83 -5.65 1.66 -0.96
N HIS A 84 -6.43 0.75 -0.37
CA HIS A 84 -7.88 0.72 -0.58
C HIS A 84 -8.59 1.85 0.15
N GLN A 85 -8.10 2.23 1.32
CA GLN A 85 -8.71 3.28 2.14
C GLN A 85 -8.43 4.69 1.61
N PHE A 86 -7.23 4.92 1.07
CA PHE A 86 -6.79 6.27 0.71
C PHE A 86 -6.42 6.38 -0.76
N GLN A 87 -6.79 7.51 -1.36
CA GLN A 87 -6.36 7.92 -2.69
C GLN A 87 -5.16 8.88 -2.58
N GLY A 88 -4.48 9.15 -3.70
CA GLY A 88 -3.40 10.15 -3.73
C GLY A 88 -2.03 9.71 -3.19
N ILE A 89 -1.86 8.45 -2.80
CA ILE A 89 -0.58 7.92 -2.30
C ILE A 89 0.42 7.76 -3.46
N SER A 90 1.52 8.52 -3.42
CA SER A 90 2.60 8.39 -4.41
C SER A 90 3.62 7.32 -4.04
N GLN A 91 3.83 7.09 -2.74
CA GLN A 91 4.68 6.02 -2.23
C GLN A 91 4.17 5.52 -0.87
N LEU A 92 4.22 4.22 -0.65
CA LEU A 92 3.87 3.58 0.61
C LEU A 92 5.00 2.66 1.04
N LYS A 93 5.49 2.87 2.27
CA LYS A 93 6.37 1.93 2.96
C LYS A 93 5.66 1.36 4.17
N VAL A 94 5.73 0.04 4.32
CA VAL A 94 5.23 -0.66 5.50
C VAL A 94 6.32 -1.60 5.97
N ARG A 95 6.78 -1.41 7.20
CA ARG A 95 7.71 -2.31 7.87
C ARG A 95 6.97 -3.08 8.95
N VAL A 96 7.13 -4.39 8.97
CA VAL A 96 6.64 -5.25 10.04
C VAL A 96 7.84 -5.96 10.66
N ARG A 97 8.05 -5.69 11.94
CA ARG A 97 9.13 -6.23 12.76
C ARG A 97 8.56 -7.22 13.76
N LYS A 98 9.19 -8.38 13.90
CA LYS A 98 8.96 -9.37 14.95
C LYS A 98 10.12 -9.26 15.94
N ASN A 99 9.83 -8.81 17.16
CA ASN A 99 10.84 -8.70 18.20
C ASN A 99 11.17 -10.09 18.76
N ASN A 100 12.42 -10.32 19.14
CA ASN A 100 12.87 -11.55 19.80
C ASN A 100 12.34 -12.84 19.14
N PRO A 101 12.56 -13.06 17.82
CA PRO A 101 12.08 -14.26 17.16
C PRO A 101 12.71 -15.52 17.80
N PRO A 102 11.96 -16.64 17.91
CA PRO A 102 12.43 -17.84 18.60
C PRO A 102 13.42 -18.64 17.73
N LEU A 103 14.67 -18.17 17.65
CA LEU A 103 15.73 -18.76 16.81
C LEU A 103 16.76 -19.60 17.60
N GLY A 104 16.53 -19.83 18.90
CA GLY A 104 17.46 -20.57 19.76
C GLY A 104 18.67 -19.78 20.25
N GLY A 105 18.75 -18.47 19.97
CA GLY A 105 19.78 -17.55 20.44
C GLY A 105 19.28 -16.10 20.47
N PRO A 106 20.05 -15.17 21.07
CA PRO A 106 19.63 -13.78 21.20
C PRO A 106 19.62 -13.07 19.84
N VAL A 107 18.46 -12.58 19.43
CA VAL A 107 18.26 -11.74 18.24
C VAL A 107 17.27 -10.65 18.61
N GLU A 108 17.62 -9.39 18.33
CA GLU A 108 16.74 -8.26 18.66
C GLU A 108 15.42 -8.33 17.89
N ALA A 109 15.50 -8.50 16.57
CA ALA A 109 14.32 -8.62 15.73
C ALA A 109 14.62 -9.20 14.34
N ALA A 110 13.57 -9.72 13.70
CA ALA A 110 13.51 -9.94 12.25
C ALA A 110 12.42 -9.04 11.66
N TRP A 111 12.61 -8.50 10.46
CA TRP A 111 11.62 -7.60 9.84
C TRP A 111 11.57 -7.77 8.33
N VAL A 112 10.42 -7.39 7.77
CA VAL A 112 10.22 -7.21 6.33
C VAL A 112 9.73 -5.80 6.08
N GLU A 113 10.10 -5.23 4.95
CA GLU A 113 9.62 -3.94 4.49
C GLU A 113 9.16 -4.06 3.04
N ILE A 114 7.95 -3.58 2.77
CA ILE A 114 7.51 -3.31 1.40
C ILE A 114 7.70 -1.82 1.14
N ASP A 115 8.23 -1.50 -0.04
CA ASP A 115 8.39 -0.12 -0.54
C ASP A 115 7.81 -0.02 -1.95
N GLY A 116 6.58 0.51 -2.04
CA GLY A 116 5.85 0.66 -3.29
C GLY A 116 5.79 2.12 -3.74
N LYS A 117 6.29 2.39 -4.95
CA LYS A 117 6.12 3.69 -5.64
C LYS A 117 5.05 3.58 -6.72
N TYR A 118 4.10 4.51 -6.72
CA TYR A 118 2.90 4.46 -7.57
C TYR A 118 2.80 5.61 -8.58
N GLU A 119 3.75 6.55 -8.55
CA GLU A 119 3.84 7.58 -9.56
C GLU A 119 4.26 6.99 -10.92
N LYS A 120 3.48 7.32 -11.94
CA LYS A 120 3.77 7.05 -13.34
C LYS A 120 3.54 8.30 -14.18
N ARG A 121 4.01 8.28 -15.43
CA ARG A 121 3.66 9.28 -16.44
C ARG A 121 2.73 8.66 -17.47
N CYS A 122 1.80 9.47 -17.95
CA CYS A 122 0.91 9.08 -19.05
C CYS A 122 1.71 8.93 -20.35
N GLY A 123 1.61 7.79 -21.03
CA GLY A 123 2.29 7.53 -22.30
C GLY A 123 1.83 8.42 -23.47
N LYS A 124 0.66 9.07 -23.34
CA LYS A 124 0.12 9.98 -24.36
C LYS A 124 0.49 11.45 -24.10
N CYS A 125 0.23 11.96 -22.90
CA CYS A 125 0.37 13.39 -22.59
C CYS A 125 1.52 13.72 -21.62
N GLY A 126 2.23 12.72 -21.08
CA GLY A 126 3.36 12.91 -20.16
C GLY A 126 2.99 13.39 -18.75
N LYS A 127 1.72 13.70 -18.48
CA LYS A 127 1.24 14.14 -17.16
C LYS A 127 1.50 13.07 -16.10
N PRO A 128 1.87 13.46 -14.86
CA PRO A 128 1.98 12.52 -13.75
C PRO A 128 0.61 11.95 -13.40
N MET A 129 0.60 10.68 -13.02
CA MET A 129 -0.59 9.94 -12.60
C MET A 129 -0.20 8.90 -11.55
N LEU A 130 -1.19 8.42 -10.80
CA LEU A 130 -1.00 7.32 -9.86
C LEU A 130 -1.48 6.01 -10.50
N CYS A 131 -0.74 4.93 -10.27
CA CYS A 131 -1.07 3.61 -10.78
C CYS A 131 -0.81 2.55 -9.71
N TYR A 132 -1.88 2.08 -9.06
CA TYR A 132 -1.83 1.03 -8.05
C TYR A 132 -1.91 -0.39 -8.62
N ARG A 133 -2.07 -0.52 -9.94
CA ARG A 133 -2.27 -1.81 -10.66
C ARG A 133 -3.41 -2.67 -10.08
N ASP A 134 -4.42 -2.03 -9.49
CA ASP A 134 -5.61 -2.71 -8.99
C ASP A 134 -6.71 -2.78 -10.06
N THR A 135 -7.86 -3.34 -9.69
CA THR A 135 -9.04 -3.54 -10.54
C THR A 135 -9.70 -2.24 -11.02
N THR A 136 -9.31 -1.08 -10.47
CA THR A 136 -9.84 0.23 -10.88
C THR A 136 -9.06 0.86 -12.04
N CYS A 137 -7.91 0.27 -12.41
CA CYS A 137 -7.09 0.73 -13.53
C CYS A 137 -7.57 0.12 -14.85
N TRP A 138 -7.62 0.90 -15.94
CA TRP A 138 -8.10 0.43 -17.26
C TRP A 138 -7.37 -0.80 -17.82
N CYS A 139 -6.11 -1.03 -17.41
CA CYS A 139 -5.37 -2.22 -17.84
C CYS A 139 -5.91 -3.52 -17.19
N MET A 140 -6.62 -3.38 -16.07
CA MET A 140 -7.27 -4.45 -15.30
C MET A 140 -8.81 -4.33 -15.30
N ASP A 141 -9.36 -3.19 -15.73
CA ASP A 141 -10.79 -2.90 -15.76
C ASP A 141 -11.50 -3.76 -16.82
N SER A 142 -12.52 -4.50 -16.39
CA SER A 142 -13.37 -5.32 -17.26
C SER A 142 -14.30 -4.51 -18.14
N ARG A 143 -14.51 -3.21 -17.83
CA ARG A 143 -15.36 -2.30 -18.61
C ARG A 143 -14.71 -1.84 -19.91
N VAL A 144 -13.38 -1.91 -20.02
CA VAL A 144 -12.68 -1.61 -21.28
C VAL A 144 -12.61 -2.89 -22.12
N PRO A 145 -13.21 -2.93 -23.33
CA PRO A 145 -13.21 -4.12 -24.17
C PRO A 145 -11.80 -4.66 -24.41
N ALA A 146 -11.63 -5.99 -24.43
CA ALA A 146 -10.33 -6.63 -24.59
C ALA A 146 -9.57 -6.13 -25.84
N ARG A 147 -10.27 -5.98 -26.96
CA ARG A 147 -9.70 -5.43 -28.21
C ARG A 147 -9.18 -4.00 -28.04
N THR A 148 -9.94 -3.15 -27.35
CA THR A 148 -9.52 -1.77 -27.04
C THR A 148 -8.27 -1.77 -26.16
N ARG A 149 -8.22 -2.66 -25.15
CA ARG A 149 -7.02 -2.80 -24.30
C ARG A 149 -5.79 -3.26 -25.09
N GLU A 150 -5.94 -4.23 -25.99
CA GLU A 150 -4.87 -4.68 -26.87
C GLU A 150 -4.37 -3.56 -27.80
N HIS A 151 -5.30 -2.81 -28.42
CA HIS A 151 -4.97 -1.68 -29.28
C HIS A 151 -4.21 -0.58 -28.52
N LEU A 152 -4.67 -0.21 -27.33
CA LEU A 152 -4.02 0.79 -26.49
C LEU A 152 -2.62 0.34 -26.04
N ARG A 153 -2.44 -0.94 -25.69
CA ARG A 153 -1.14 -1.51 -25.34
C ARG A 153 -0.15 -1.44 -26.51
N ALA A 154 -0.58 -1.80 -27.71
CA ALA A 154 0.25 -1.72 -28.91
C ALA A 154 0.61 -0.27 -29.27
N ARG A 155 -0.36 0.65 -29.17
CA ARG A 155 -0.18 2.06 -29.56
C ARG A 155 0.75 2.84 -28.63
N PHE A 156 0.72 2.54 -27.33
CA PHE A 156 1.48 3.28 -26.32
C PHE A 156 2.59 2.45 -25.69
N ASP A 157 3.04 1.38 -26.36
CA ASP A 157 4.14 0.51 -25.90
C ASP A 157 3.99 0.07 -24.44
N ASN A 158 2.83 -0.49 -24.09
CA ASN A 158 2.46 -0.89 -22.74
C ASN A 158 2.51 0.21 -21.66
N SER A 159 2.61 1.48 -22.05
CA SER A 159 2.58 2.62 -21.13
C SER A 159 1.18 2.85 -20.57
N CYS A 160 1.12 3.33 -19.32
CA CYS A 160 -0.15 3.69 -18.70
C CYS A 160 -0.70 5.01 -19.27
N LEU A 161 -2.02 5.11 -19.37
CA LEU A 161 -2.74 6.33 -19.74
C LEU A 161 -3.47 6.90 -18.53
N CYS A 162 -3.48 8.23 -18.40
CA CYS A 162 -4.31 8.91 -17.42
C CYS A 162 -5.80 8.85 -17.82
N SER A 163 -6.68 9.09 -16.84
CA SER A 163 -8.14 9.10 -17.03
C SER A 163 -8.59 9.99 -18.20
N ASP A 164 -8.05 11.20 -18.32
CA ASP A 164 -8.41 12.12 -19.42
C ASP A 164 -8.02 11.59 -20.79
N CYS A 165 -6.85 10.96 -20.91
CA CYS A 165 -6.38 10.39 -22.17
C CYS A 165 -7.15 9.12 -22.55
N LEU A 166 -7.62 8.36 -21.55
CA LEU A 166 -8.38 7.14 -21.74
C LEU A 166 -9.80 7.40 -22.24
N LYS A 167 -10.49 8.43 -21.73
CA LYS A 167 -11.86 8.81 -22.17
C LYS A 167 -12.03 8.97 -23.68
N LEU A 168 -10.94 9.27 -24.39
CA LEU A 168 -10.93 9.40 -25.85
C LEU A 168 -11.07 8.06 -26.59
N TYR A 169 -11.03 6.93 -25.88
CA TYR A 169 -11.04 5.57 -26.43
C TYR A 169 -12.11 4.67 -25.80
N GLU A 170 -12.93 5.21 -24.88
CA GLU A 170 -14.05 4.50 -24.23
C GLU A 170 -15.36 4.61 -25.04
N GLN A 171 -15.28 4.98 -26.33
CA GLN A 171 -16.43 5.10 -27.25
C GLN A 171 -16.66 3.79 -28.02
#